data_AF-A0A447PC95-F1
#
_entry.id   AF-A0A447PC95-F1
#
_cell.length_a   1.000
_cell.length_b   1.000
_cell.length_c   1.000
_cell.angle_alpha   90.00
_cell.angle_beta   90.00
_cell.angle_gamma   90.00
#
_symmetry.space_group_name_H-M   'P 1'
#
loop_
_entity.id
_entity.type
_entity.pdbx_description
1 polymer ?
#
loop_
_entity_poly.entity_id
_entity_poly.type
_entity_poly.pdbx_seq_one_letter_code
_entity_poly.pdbx_strand_id
1 'polypeptide(L)' 'MQVHLLQIVREAVLNAIKHANASEIAVSCVTAPDGDHTVYIRDNGMVSANRMSLPDTMV' A
#
# COMPACT_ATOMS: atom_id res chain seq x y z
N MET A 1 -12.20 -16.93 7.70
CA MET A 1 -11.81 -15.51 7.90
C MET A 1 -11.37 -15.00 6.54
N GLN A 2 -12.29 -14.47 5.74
CA GLN A 2 -11.99 -14.05 4.39
C GLN A 2 -11.71 -12.55 4.43
N VAL A 3 -10.44 -12.19 4.54
CA VAL A 3 -10.04 -10.83 4.22
C VAL A 3 -9.94 -10.79 2.69
N HIS A 4 -10.85 -10.07 2.05
CA HIS A 4 -10.80 -9.92 0.61
C HIS A 4 -9.57 -9.05 0.31
N LEU A 5 -8.50 -9.63 -0.22
CA LEU A 5 -7.27 -8.90 -0.58
C LEU A 5 -7.60 -7.58 -1.32
N LEU A 6 -8.58 -7.61 -2.21
CA LEU A 6 -9.10 -6.44 -2.93
C LEU A 6 -9.68 -5.35 -2.02
N GLN A 7 -10.31 -5.69 -0.90
CA GLN A 7 -10.79 -4.71 0.08
C GLN A 7 -9.64 -4.02 0.81
N ILE A 8 -8.58 -4.76 1.18
CA ILE A 8 -7.39 -4.16 1.79
C ILE A 8 -6.73 -3.19 0.81
N VAL A 9 -6.51 -3.65 -0.43
CA VAL A 9 -5.92 -2.82 -1.50
C VAL A 9 -6.76 -1.58 -1.74
N ARG A 10 -8.09 -1.73 -1.79
CA ARG A 10 -9.02 -0.60 -1.96
C ARG A 10 -8.87 0.43 -0.84
N GLU A 11 -8.83 0.00 0.41
CA GLU A 11 -8.72 0.93 1.55
C GLU A 11 -7.36 1.63 1.58
N ALA A 12 -6.28 0.91 1.28
CA ALA A 12 -4.94 1.48 1.22
C ALA A 12 -4.79 2.51 0.08
N VAL A 13 -5.34 2.22 -1.12
CA VAL A 13 -5.37 3.19 -2.23
C VAL A 13 -6.22 4.41 -1.88
N LEU A 14 -7.39 4.21 -1.27
CA LEU A 14 -8.24 5.33 -0.83
C LEU A 14 -7.53 6.20 0.22
N ASN A 15 -6.76 5.59 1.12
CA ASN A 15 -5.96 6.31 2.09
C ASN A 15 -4.85 7.14 1.42
N ALA A 16 -4.15 6.59 0.43
CA ALA A 16 -3.14 7.31 -0.33
C ALA A 16 -3.75 8.51 -1.09
N ILE A 17 -4.89 8.32 -1.78
CA ILE A 17 -5.61 9.41 -2.48
C ILE A 17 -6.01 10.54 -1.52
N LYS A 18 -6.58 10.19 -0.36
CA LYS A 18 -7.13 11.17 0.58
C LYS A 18 -6.06 11.97 1.34
N HIS A 19 -4.95 11.32 1.66
CA HIS A 19 -4.02 11.86 2.67
C HIS A 19 -2.66 12.27 2.12
N ALA A 20 -2.21 11.70 1.01
CA ALA A 20 -0.86 11.95 0.53
C ALA A 20 -0.78 13.19 -0.39
N ASN A 21 -1.92 13.71 -0.88
CA ASN A 21 -1.95 14.71 -1.96
C ASN A 21 -1.03 14.28 -3.14
N ALA A 22 -1.01 12.98 -3.42
CA ALA A 22 -0.19 12.38 -4.45
C ALA A 22 -0.76 12.70 -5.83
N SER A 23 0.12 13.02 -6.78
CA SER A 23 -0.26 13.13 -8.19
C SER A 23 -0.24 11.76 -8.88
N GLU A 24 0.45 10.79 -8.29
CA GLU A 24 0.60 9.44 -8.82
C GLU A 24 0.53 8.41 -7.69
N ILE A 25 -0.24 7.35 -7.92
CA ILE A 25 -0.31 6.17 -7.06
C ILE A 25 -0.09 4.95 -7.94
N ALA A 26 0.98 4.20 -7.66
CA ALA A 26 1.35 2.99 -8.34
C ALA A 26 1.03 1.77 -7.47
N VAL A 27 0.24 0.84 -8.01
CA VAL A 27 -0.07 -0.45 -7.37
C VAL A 27 0.60 -1.55 -8.18
N SER A 28 1.40 -2.40 -7.53
CA SER A 28 2.03 -3.56 -8.18
C SER A 28 1.88 -4.80 -7.33
N CYS A 29 1.49 -5.91 -7.97
CA CYS A 29 1.43 -7.23 -7.35
C CYS A 29 2.56 -8.10 -7.90
N VAL A 30 3.32 -8.73 -7.03
CA VAL A 30 4.37 -9.68 -7.38
C VAL A 30 4.03 -11.00 -6.74
N THR A 31 4.05 -12.07 -7.54
CA THR A 31 3.98 -13.43 -7.02
C THR A 31 5.40 -13.96 -6.91
N ALA A 32 5.83 -14.27 -5.70
CA ALA A 32 7.12 -14.88 -5.45
C ALA A 32 7.14 -16.34 -5.93
N PRO A 33 8.32 -16.92 -6.21
CA PRO A 33 8.44 -18.29 -6.71
C PRO A 33 7.89 -19.37 -5.77
N ASP A 34 7.75 -19.07 -4.49
CA ASP A 34 7.14 -19.92 -3.46
C ASP A 34 5.60 -19.84 -3.43
N GLY A 35 5.01 -18.96 -4.24
CA GLY A 35 3.57 -18.77 -4.37
C GLY A 35 3.01 -17.64 -3.52
N ASP A 36 3.84 -16.93 -2.74
CA ASP A 36 3.39 -15.80 -1.95
C ASP A 36 3.08 -14.59 -2.84
N HIS A 37 1.99 -13.89 -2.53
CA HIS A 37 1.56 -12.70 -3.26
C HIS A 37 1.86 -11.44 -2.43
N THR A 38 2.68 -10.57 -2.99
CA THR A 38 3.07 -9.31 -2.38
C THR A 38 2.47 -8.15 -3.14
N VAL A 39 1.70 -7.29 -2.48
CA VAL A 39 1.08 -6.11 -3.10
C VAL A 39 1.73 -4.85 -2.55
N TYR A 40 2.41 -4.12 -3.43
CA TYR A 40 2.99 -2.82 -3.17
C TYR A 40 2.02 -1.72 -3.59
N ILE A 41 1.81 -0.76 -2.70
CA ILE A 41 1.08 0.49 -2.98
C ILE A 41 2.06 1.62 -2.69
N ARG A 42 2.49 2.30 -3.75
CA ARG A 42 3.42 3.42 -3.69
C ARG A 42 2.72 4.68 -4.15
N ASP A 43 2.97 5.79 -3.49
CA ASP A 43 2.50 7.10 -3.91
C ASP A 43 3.65 8.10 -3.83
N ASN A 44 3.55 9.18 -4.61
CA ASN A 44 4.52 10.28 -4.60
C ASN A 44 4.08 11.45 -3.72
N GLY A 45 3.11 11.21 -2.84
CA GLY A 45 2.56 12.23 -1.98
C GLY A 45 3.43 12.46 -0.73
N MET A 46 3.06 13.46 0.06
CA MET A 46 3.73 13.71 1.33
C MET A 46 3.26 12.69 2.37
N VAL A 47 4.22 11.97 2.95
CA VAL A 47 3.97 11.23 4.20
C VAL A 47 3.65 12.27 5.27
N SER A 48 2.39 12.32 5.73
CA SER A 48 2.07 13.04 6.96
C SER A 48 2.87 12.39 8.10
N ALA A 49 3.94 13.08 8.53
CA ALA A 49 4.96 12.60 9.46
C ALA A 49 4.46 12.23 10.87
N ASN A 50 3.14 12.12 11.07
CA ASN A 50 2.51 11.82 12.35
C ASN A 50 1.80 10.46 12.39
N ARG A 51 2.02 9.57 11.40
CA ARG A 51 1.40 8.23 11.46
C ARG A 51 2.20 7.08 10.84
N MET A 52 3.52 7.04 11.05
CA MET A 52 4.31 5.81 10.99
C MET A 52 5.73 6.04 11.54
N SER A 53 5.97 5.61 12.77
CA SER A 53 7.28 5.09 13.16
C SER A 53 7.15 3.57 13.22
N LEU A 54 7.13 2.93 12.05
CA LEU A 54 7.47 1.51 11.97
C LEU A 54 8.67 1.43 11.02
N PRO A 55 9.72 0.69 11.40
CA PRO A 55 10.94 0.60 10.59
C PRO A 55 10.62 -0.03 9.24
N ASP A 56 11.36 0.41 8.21
CA ASP A 56 11.28 -0.01 6.81
C ASP A 56 11.50 -1.52 6.61
N THR A 57 10.56 -2.34 7.07
CA THR A 57 10.54 -3.77 6.78
C THR A 57 9.32 -4.06 5.92
N MET A 58 9.61 -4.20 4.63
CA MET A 58 8.88 -4.97 3.62
C MET A 58 7.44 -5.34 3.97
N VAL A 59 6.51 -4.62 3.33
CA VAL A 59 5.37 -5.26 2.66
C VAL A 59 5.56 -5.14 1.17
#